data_AF-A0AA41R566-F1
#
_entry.id   AF-A0AA41R566-F1
#
_cell.length_a   1.000
_cell.length_b   1.000
_cell.length_c   1.000
_cell.angle_alpha   90.00
_cell.angle_beta   90.00
_cell.angle_gamma   90.00
#
_symmetry.space_group_name_H-M   'P 1'
#
loop_
_entity.id
_entity.type
_entity.pdbx_description
1 polymer ?
#
loop_
_entity_poly.entity_id
_entity_poly.type
_entity_poly.pdbx_seq_one_letter_code
_entity_poly.pdbx_strand_id
1 'polypeptide(L)'
;MPVAPETKQNAKAAAKAAEPVYVPGQSPEQDAWFTSFFIENHLDYFTSPEKAASDEQIRFMVYTAPNERYYPCSDKMFGAIIWRNNSAHIQKAYNQVLQRILALIERQIEDQREKAYLESLVINKYQHETRDEIMMPSRLEKRLMQIYLNRTHIEDPFAVEKSERNQRARALLEAPAFQEAFNHVTETALQNPPKTLNEIKSQIAAVEFQRLLCMANAPELWQTDRPGELSTADYLQLFDKPITGNGRRPLMDFLGFGRSYPPKQRRILWLADESGEVVVDLALIRFLVSHGNKVIVAFKEGPLYTKADILDITADTVLHNAMGQALTIDDPRMGKNDLVRTLRSDVPILALSDGTSENLNLILVSTTFARMFKEVDAVVSRGLDQRRRLFDTRFQFTQDIFSIASDGAGAVSILYKSRHPEVIKFSHHDLERKGNAIIAQMKAAKAKGMTVIFYSGIIGSIPGKIKMAKAIMSTFVDHLKKQSAMTFIINPSEYYEPGMDADDLMYMWEIVQRSGQIDIWRFQTYDDIVTAFQIMGRKIPPEWVGKDATYSTGCTKEMAIAIDVQQKHPEMQIIGPGKERFMRRKEYGVGKMYDQRLGMICPTGNCTELS
;
A
#
# COMPACT_ATOMS: atom_id res chain seq x y z
N MET A 1 53.06 -32.14 7.95
CA MET A 1 52.05 -32.96 7.24
C MET A 1 51.09 -32.02 6.52
N PRO A 2 50.64 -32.37 5.31
CA PRO A 2 50.16 -31.41 4.31
C PRO A 2 48.73 -30.93 4.61
N VAL A 3 48.48 -29.66 4.26
CA VAL A 3 47.17 -29.03 4.19
C VAL A 3 46.35 -29.75 3.11
N ALA A 4 45.25 -30.38 3.52
CA ALA A 4 44.28 -30.99 2.62
C ALA A 4 43.40 -29.90 1.98
N PRO A 5 43.05 -30.01 0.69
CA PRO A 5 42.39 -28.95 -0.06
C PRO A 5 40.90 -28.86 0.26
N GLU A 6 40.42 -27.64 0.38
CA GLU A 6 39.01 -27.26 0.51
C GLU A 6 38.15 -27.95 -0.57
N THR A 7 37.23 -28.78 -0.12
CA THR A 7 36.24 -29.44 -0.96
C THR A 7 35.32 -28.41 -1.62
N LYS A 8 35.49 -28.23 -2.93
CA LYS A 8 34.60 -27.56 -3.91
C LYS A 8 33.14 -28.10 -3.96
N GLN A 9 32.68 -28.84 -2.95
CA GLN A 9 31.34 -29.41 -2.87
C GLN A 9 30.34 -28.53 -2.09
N ASN A 10 30.79 -27.60 -1.25
CA ASN A 10 29.88 -26.70 -0.51
C ASN A 10 29.42 -25.45 -1.29
N ALA A 11 29.97 -25.20 -2.49
CA ALA A 11 29.55 -24.09 -3.36
C ALA A 11 28.42 -24.47 -4.34
N LYS A 12 28.02 -25.75 -4.41
CA LYS A 12 26.93 -26.22 -5.30
C LYS A 12 25.55 -26.30 -4.64
N ALA A 13 25.44 -26.04 -3.34
CA ALA A 13 24.17 -26.03 -2.60
C ALA A 13 23.50 -24.63 -2.51
N ALA A 14 24.13 -23.59 -3.06
CA ALA A 14 23.64 -22.20 -2.98
C ALA A 14 23.40 -21.54 -4.36
N ALA A 15 23.19 -22.34 -5.41
CA ALA A 15 22.73 -21.86 -6.71
C ALA A 15 21.45 -22.62 -7.09
N LYS A 16 20.36 -22.34 -6.37
CA LYS A 16 19.02 -22.63 -6.88
C LYS A 16 18.91 -21.82 -8.18
N ALA A 17 18.87 -22.49 -9.33
CA ALA A 17 18.75 -21.85 -10.64
C ALA A 17 17.62 -20.82 -10.54
N ALA A 18 17.95 -19.54 -10.69
CA ALA A 18 16.97 -18.47 -10.64
C ALA A 18 15.90 -18.78 -11.70
N GLU A 19 14.64 -18.90 -11.28
CA GLU A 19 13.54 -19.12 -12.23
C GLU A 19 13.57 -18.00 -13.28
N PRO A 20 13.36 -18.35 -14.57
CA PRO A 20 13.47 -17.38 -15.65
C PRO A 20 12.52 -16.21 -15.41
N VAL A 21 13.10 -15.01 -15.36
CA VAL A 21 12.37 -13.75 -15.27
C VAL A 21 11.65 -13.55 -16.59
N TYR A 22 10.34 -13.37 -16.58
CA TYR A 22 9.64 -12.95 -17.78
C TYR A 22 10.13 -11.56 -18.20
N VAL A 23 10.56 -11.43 -19.47
CA VAL A 23 11.04 -10.18 -20.06
C VAL A 23 10.14 -9.85 -21.24
N PRO A 24 9.40 -8.73 -21.19
CA PRO A 24 8.55 -8.29 -22.30
C PRO A 24 9.34 -8.09 -23.61
N GLY A 25 8.68 -8.32 -24.75
CA GLY A 25 9.22 -8.03 -26.07
C GLY A 25 10.08 -9.15 -26.68
N GLN A 26 10.19 -10.30 -26.02
CA GLN A 26 10.92 -11.47 -26.55
C GLN A 26 10.04 -12.34 -27.47
N SER A 27 8.74 -12.48 -27.17
CA SER A 27 7.78 -13.24 -27.98
C SER A 27 6.40 -12.58 -27.90
N PRO A 28 5.77 -12.24 -29.05
CA PRO A 28 4.41 -11.70 -29.08
C PRO A 28 3.38 -12.60 -28.39
N GLU A 29 3.52 -13.92 -28.50
CA GLU A 29 2.61 -14.90 -27.89
C GLU A 29 2.75 -14.90 -26.37
N GLN A 30 3.98 -14.83 -25.85
CA GLN A 30 4.23 -14.73 -24.41
C GLN A 30 3.76 -13.39 -23.84
N ASP A 31 3.95 -12.30 -24.59
CA ASP A 31 3.47 -10.97 -24.21
C ASP A 31 1.94 -10.90 -24.19
N ALA A 32 1.28 -11.53 -25.16
CA ALA A 32 -0.16 -11.70 -25.16
C ALA A 32 -0.64 -12.52 -23.97
N TRP A 33 0.01 -13.66 -23.65
CA TRP A 33 -0.34 -14.49 -22.50
C TRP A 33 -0.16 -13.77 -21.17
N PHE A 34 0.94 -13.04 -21.01
CA PHE A 34 1.18 -12.19 -19.84
C PHE A 34 0.12 -11.10 -19.71
N THR A 35 -0.29 -10.48 -20.82
CA THR A 35 -1.39 -9.51 -20.81
C THR A 35 -2.72 -10.15 -20.41
N SER A 36 -3.05 -11.32 -20.99
CA SER A 36 -4.22 -12.11 -20.62
C SER A 36 -4.23 -12.45 -19.13
N PHE A 37 -3.08 -12.79 -18.53
CA PHE A 37 -2.98 -13.05 -17.09
C PHE A 37 -3.50 -11.87 -16.26
N PHE A 38 -3.12 -10.63 -16.60
CA PHE A 38 -3.63 -9.44 -15.89
C PHE A 38 -5.11 -9.19 -16.17
N ILE A 39 -5.56 -9.36 -17.41
CA ILE A 39 -6.96 -9.13 -17.80
C ILE A 39 -7.89 -10.13 -17.09
N GLU A 40 -7.60 -11.43 -17.24
CA GLU A 40 -8.44 -12.50 -16.69
C GLU A 40 -8.46 -12.47 -15.16
N ASN A 41 -7.39 -12.00 -14.51
CA ASN A 41 -7.38 -11.85 -13.05
C ASN A 41 -8.00 -10.53 -12.55
N HIS A 42 -8.50 -9.67 -13.44
CA HIS A 42 -8.96 -8.30 -13.17
C HIS A 42 -7.91 -7.44 -12.44
N LEU A 43 -6.65 -7.61 -12.83
CA LEU A 43 -5.51 -6.82 -12.34
C LEU A 43 -5.08 -5.75 -13.33
N ASP A 44 -5.63 -5.76 -14.54
CA ASP A 44 -5.26 -4.80 -15.55
C ASP A 44 -5.95 -3.44 -15.32
N TYR A 45 -5.13 -2.39 -15.18
CA TYR A 45 -5.62 -1.04 -14.97
C TYR A 45 -6.44 -0.52 -16.17
N PHE A 46 -6.08 -0.88 -17.40
CA PHE A 46 -6.77 -0.35 -18.58
C PHE A 46 -8.16 -0.96 -18.75
N THR A 47 -8.33 -2.24 -18.41
CA THR A 47 -9.64 -2.90 -18.45
C THR A 47 -10.46 -2.67 -17.17
N SER A 48 -9.80 -2.51 -16.01
CA SER A 48 -10.46 -2.40 -14.70
C SER A 48 -10.00 -1.19 -13.86
N PRO A 49 -10.07 0.06 -14.38
CA PRO A 49 -9.47 1.24 -13.75
C PRO A 49 -10.15 1.71 -12.45
N GLU A 50 -11.30 1.14 -12.07
CA GLU A 50 -11.95 1.41 -10.77
C GLU A 50 -11.48 0.49 -9.65
N LYS A 51 -10.85 -0.64 -10.01
CA LYS A 51 -10.49 -1.70 -9.07
C LYS A 51 -8.98 -1.93 -9.03
N ALA A 52 -8.34 -1.97 -10.19
CA ALA A 52 -6.91 -2.16 -10.31
C ALA A 52 -6.16 -0.85 -10.18
N ALA A 53 -5.10 -0.86 -9.38
CA ALA A 53 -4.14 0.21 -9.25
C ALA A 53 -3.31 0.32 -10.53
N SER A 54 -2.94 1.54 -10.85
CA SER A 54 -1.96 1.81 -11.90
C SER A 54 -0.53 1.55 -11.45
N ASP A 55 0.39 1.37 -12.39
CA ASP A 55 1.82 1.18 -12.09
C ASP A 55 2.39 2.31 -11.22
N GLU A 56 1.94 3.56 -11.39
CA GLU A 56 2.33 4.68 -10.53
C GLU A 56 1.85 4.53 -9.08
N GLN A 57 0.62 4.08 -8.88
CA GLN A 57 0.10 3.79 -7.54
C GLN A 57 0.78 2.57 -6.92
N ILE A 58 1.07 1.53 -7.69
CA ILE A 58 1.85 0.36 -7.23
C ILE A 58 3.20 0.81 -6.69
N ARG A 59 3.84 1.78 -7.34
CA ARG A 59 5.14 2.34 -6.93
C ARG A 59 5.11 3.10 -5.61
N PHE A 60 3.95 3.31 -5.00
CA PHE A 60 3.87 3.75 -3.61
C PHE A 60 4.33 2.66 -2.64
N MET A 61 4.16 1.39 -3.03
CA MET A 61 4.35 0.22 -2.16
C MET A 61 5.49 -0.68 -2.64
N VAL A 62 5.60 -0.89 -3.95
CA VAL A 62 6.52 -1.84 -4.58
C VAL A 62 7.55 -1.09 -5.41
N TYR A 63 8.82 -1.42 -5.24
CA TYR A 63 9.86 -0.97 -6.17
C TYR A 63 9.79 -1.82 -7.44
N THR A 64 9.48 -1.18 -8.57
CA THR A 64 9.46 -1.81 -9.89
C THR A 64 10.52 -1.19 -10.78
N ALA A 65 11.38 -2.02 -11.37
CA ALA A 65 12.32 -1.58 -12.39
C ALA A 65 11.59 -1.08 -13.66
N PRO A 66 12.26 -0.36 -14.57
CA PRO A 66 11.67 -0.01 -15.86
C PRO A 66 11.14 -1.25 -16.58
N ASN A 67 9.87 -1.22 -17.01
CA ASN A 67 9.14 -2.32 -17.66
C ASN A 67 8.84 -3.55 -16.78
N GLU A 68 9.11 -3.49 -15.48
CA GLU A 68 8.70 -4.52 -14.54
C GLU A 68 7.29 -4.21 -14.02
N ARG A 69 6.40 -5.22 -14.04
CA ARG A 69 5.02 -5.10 -13.57
C ARG A 69 4.81 -6.04 -12.38
N TYR A 70 4.29 -5.49 -11.28
CA TYR A 70 4.00 -6.26 -10.08
C TYR A 70 2.89 -7.29 -10.31
N TYR A 71 3.02 -8.47 -9.73
CA TYR A 71 1.97 -9.48 -9.65
C TYR A 71 1.79 -9.96 -8.20
N PRO A 72 0.56 -10.14 -7.73
CA PRO A 72 0.28 -10.37 -6.32
C PRO A 72 0.30 -11.86 -6.00
N CYS A 73 1.33 -12.61 -6.40
CA CYS A 73 1.50 -14.04 -6.08
C CYS A 73 2.98 -14.41 -5.98
N SER A 74 3.28 -15.62 -5.49
CA SER A 74 4.66 -16.07 -5.39
C SER A 74 5.28 -16.28 -6.77
N ASP A 75 6.59 -16.08 -6.89
CA ASP A 75 7.31 -16.26 -8.17
C ASP A 75 7.10 -17.67 -8.72
N LYS A 76 7.06 -18.68 -7.84
CA LYS A 76 6.77 -20.07 -8.22
C LYS A 76 5.39 -20.23 -8.85
N MET A 77 4.36 -19.60 -8.28
CA MET A 77 2.99 -19.65 -8.82
C MET A 77 2.90 -18.88 -10.13
N PHE A 78 3.48 -17.67 -10.18
CA PHE A 78 3.55 -16.87 -11.39
C PHE A 78 4.27 -17.61 -12.53
N GLY A 79 5.44 -18.18 -12.25
CA GLY A 79 6.22 -18.97 -13.20
C GLY A 79 5.47 -20.20 -13.70
N ALA A 80 4.75 -20.90 -12.82
CA ALA A 80 3.92 -22.03 -13.23
C ALA A 80 2.83 -21.63 -14.25
N ILE A 81 2.19 -20.48 -14.04
CA ILE A 81 1.11 -19.97 -14.91
C ILE A 81 1.67 -19.41 -16.23
N ILE A 82 2.70 -18.56 -16.15
CA ILE A 82 3.25 -17.86 -17.33
C ILE A 82 4.00 -18.83 -18.25
N TRP A 83 4.77 -19.75 -17.69
CA TRP A 83 5.53 -20.73 -18.48
C TRP A 83 4.75 -22.02 -18.76
N ARG A 84 3.55 -22.18 -18.19
CA ARG A 84 2.68 -23.36 -18.35
C ARG A 84 3.41 -24.70 -18.12
N ASN A 85 4.36 -24.72 -17.18
CA ASN A 85 5.29 -25.82 -17.00
C ASN A 85 5.03 -26.67 -15.75
N ASN A 86 4.01 -26.32 -14.95
CA ASN A 86 3.73 -26.99 -13.68
C ASN A 86 2.22 -27.05 -13.36
N SER A 87 1.45 -27.62 -14.27
CA SER A 87 0.00 -27.83 -14.13
C SER A 87 -0.36 -28.52 -12.82
N ALA A 88 0.38 -29.57 -12.41
CA ALA A 88 0.11 -30.28 -11.16
C ALA A 88 0.17 -29.38 -9.91
N HIS A 89 1.09 -28.40 -9.89
CA HIS A 89 1.16 -27.43 -8.81
C HIS A 89 -0.04 -26.49 -8.78
N ILE A 90 -0.48 -26.02 -9.96
CA ILE A 90 -1.63 -25.11 -10.11
C ILE A 90 -2.92 -25.85 -9.73
N GLN A 91 -3.16 -27.03 -10.31
CA GLN A 91 -4.35 -27.85 -10.03
C GLN A 91 -4.47 -28.23 -8.56
N LYS A 92 -3.35 -28.51 -7.89
CA LYS A 92 -3.35 -28.73 -6.44
C LYS A 92 -3.85 -27.49 -5.68
N ALA A 93 -3.40 -26.30 -6.06
CA ALA A 93 -3.83 -25.06 -5.42
C ALA A 93 -5.31 -24.74 -5.71
N TYR A 94 -5.78 -24.98 -6.92
CA TYR A 94 -7.19 -24.86 -7.28
C TYR A 94 -8.08 -25.82 -6.49
N ASN A 95 -7.71 -27.10 -6.42
CA ASN A 95 -8.47 -28.08 -5.66
C ASN A 95 -8.57 -27.70 -4.17
N GLN A 96 -7.49 -27.16 -3.58
CA GLN A 96 -7.54 -26.65 -2.20
C GLN A 96 -8.57 -25.53 -2.01
N VAL A 97 -8.68 -24.61 -2.98
CA VAL A 97 -9.69 -23.54 -2.97
C VAL A 97 -11.09 -24.14 -3.05
N LEU A 98 -11.34 -25.05 -3.99
CA LEU A 98 -12.64 -25.70 -4.17
C LEU A 98 -13.08 -26.40 -2.88
N GLN A 99 -12.20 -27.21 -2.28
CA GLN A 99 -12.50 -27.96 -1.06
C GLN A 99 -12.85 -27.03 0.11
N ARG A 100 -12.20 -25.87 0.25
CA ARG A 100 -12.55 -24.88 1.29
C ARG A 100 -13.96 -24.32 1.09
N ILE A 101 -14.33 -23.99 -0.13
CA ILE A 101 -15.67 -23.43 -0.42
C ILE A 101 -16.76 -24.50 -0.24
N LEU A 102 -16.52 -25.73 -0.69
CA LEU A 102 -17.47 -26.83 -0.47
C LEU A 102 -17.65 -27.13 1.02
N ALA A 103 -16.57 -27.16 1.80
CA ALA A 103 -16.66 -27.33 3.25
C ALA A 103 -17.43 -26.19 3.94
N LEU A 104 -17.34 -24.95 3.43
CA LEU A 104 -18.12 -23.83 3.92
C LEU A 104 -19.62 -24.02 3.66
N ILE A 105 -19.98 -24.42 2.43
CA ILE A 105 -21.37 -24.73 2.07
C ILE A 105 -21.91 -25.84 2.95
N GLU A 106 -21.15 -26.92 3.11
CA GLU A 106 -21.54 -28.07 3.93
C GLU A 106 -21.84 -27.68 5.39
N ARG A 107 -21.00 -26.79 5.95
CA ARG A 107 -21.08 -26.34 7.35
C ARG A 107 -22.20 -25.34 7.61
N GLN A 108 -22.52 -24.47 6.66
CA GLN A 108 -23.37 -23.30 6.90
C GLN A 108 -24.78 -23.42 6.32
N ILE A 109 -24.99 -24.29 5.33
CA ILE A 109 -26.27 -24.43 4.64
C ILE A 109 -26.96 -25.70 5.13
N GLU A 110 -28.12 -25.54 5.79
CA GLU A 110 -28.89 -26.65 6.34
C GLU A 110 -29.81 -27.30 5.30
N ASP A 111 -30.42 -26.51 4.40
CA ASP A 111 -31.33 -27.04 3.38
C ASP A 111 -30.57 -27.86 2.33
N GLN A 112 -30.96 -29.13 2.18
CA GLN A 112 -30.25 -30.07 1.33
C GLN A 112 -30.34 -29.72 -0.17
N ARG A 113 -31.45 -29.09 -0.61
CA ARG A 113 -31.64 -28.71 -2.01
C ARG A 113 -30.80 -27.48 -2.35
N GLU A 114 -30.80 -26.48 -1.46
CA GLU A 114 -29.98 -25.28 -1.59
C GLU A 114 -28.49 -25.62 -1.56
N LYS A 115 -28.08 -26.49 -0.64
CA LYS A 115 -26.73 -27.06 -0.58
C LYS A 115 -26.31 -27.68 -1.92
N ALA A 116 -27.09 -28.64 -2.43
CA ALA A 116 -26.79 -29.30 -3.70
C ALA A 116 -26.77 -28.31 -4.89
N TYR A 117 -27.63 -27.29 -4.88
CA TYR A 117 -27.64 -26.21 -5.87
C TYR A 117 -26.35 -25.37 -5.82
N LEU A 118 -25.96 -24.91 -4.63
CA LEU A 118 -24.76 -24.10 -4.43
C LEU A 118 -23.48 -24.88 -4.77
N GLU A 119 -23.38 -26.13 -4.35
CA GLU A 119 -22.25 -27.01 -4.71
C GLU A 119 -22.14 -27.16 -6.23
N SER A 120 -23.25 -27.45 -6.91
CA SER A 120 -23.28 -27.58 -8.37
C SER A 120 -22.87 -26.28 -9.06
N LEU A 121 -23.36 -25.14 -8.57
CA LEU A 121 -23.01 -23.82 -9.11
C LEU A 121 -21.52 -23.51 -8.93
N VAL A 122 -20.96 -23.77 -7.74
CA VAL A 122 -19.54 -23.58 -7.43
C VAL A 122 -18.66 -24.49 -8.27
N ILE A 123 -19.01 -25.78 -8.42
CA ILE A 123 -18.27 -26.74 -9.25
C ILE A 123 -18.27 -26.32 -10.72
N ASN A 124 -19.42 -25.92 -11.26
CA ASN A 124 -19.52 -25.45 -12.63
C ASN A 124 -18.66 -24.20 -12.87
N LYS A 125 -18.70 -23.23 -11.95
CA LYS A 125 -17.87 -22.02 -12.05
C LYS A 125 -16.39 -22.35 -11.91
N TYR A 126 -16.02 -23.22 -10.98
CA TYR A 126 -14.66 -23.71 -10.79
C TYR A 126 -14.10 -24.28 -12.10
N GLN A 127 -14.80 -25.24 -12.72
CA GLN A 127 -14.38 -25.89 -13.96
C GLN A 127 -14.17 -24.88 -15.10
N HIS A 128 -15.04 -23.89 -15.21
CA HIS A 128 -14.92 -22.84 -16.22
C HIS A 128 -13.69 -21.96 -16.00
N GLU A 129 -13.46 -21.52 -14.76
CA GLU A 129 -12.41 -20.56 -14.40
C GLU A 129 -11.00 -21.18 -14.35
N THR A 130 -10.89 -22.50 -14.18
CA THR A 130 -9.59 -23.19 -14.08
C THR A 130 -9.15 -23.85 -15.39
N ARG A 131 -9.96 -23.76 -16.45
CA ARG A 131 -9.79 -24.53 -17.70
C ARG A 131 -8.44 -24.29 -18.40
N ASP A 132 -7.98 -23.05 -18.42
CA ASP A 132 -6.76 -22.62 -19.13
C ASP A 132 -5.57 -22.40 -18.19
N GLU A 133 -5.75 -22.66 -16.89
CA GLU A 133 -4.77 -22.47 -15.83
C GLU A 133 -4.21 -21.05 -15.71
N ILE A 134 -4.93 -20.02 -16.22
CA ILE A 134 -4.50 -18.62 -16.15
C ILE A 134 -4.87 -17.93 -14.83
N MET A 135 -5.93 -18.40 -14.18
CA MET A 135 -6.48 -17.79 -12.97
C MET A 135 -5.52 -17.94 -11.80
N MET A 136 -5.30 -16.89 -11.01
CA MET A 136 -4.59 -17.07 -9.76
C MET A 136 -5.50 -17.77 -8.74
N PRO A 137 -5.01 -18.76 -7.97
CA PRO A 137 -5.83 -19.45 -6.98
C PRO A 137 -6.55 -18.53 -5.97
N SER A 138 -5.92 -17.44 -5.51
CA SER A 138 -6.58 -16.49 -4.62
C SER A 138 -7.66 -15.65 -5.30
N ARG A 139 -7.58 -15.43 -6.62
CA ARG A 139 -8.64 -14.76 -7.39
C ARG A 139 -9.80 -15.70 -7.65
N LEU A 140 -9.52 -16.98 -7.91
CA LEU A 140 -10.53 -18.03 -7.94
C LEU A 140 -11.28 -18.09 -6.61
N GLU A 141 -10.56 -18.11 -5.49
CA GLU A 141 -11.16 -18.12 -4.14
C GLU A 141 -12.06 -16.92 -3.92
N LYS A 142 -11.61 -15.70 -4.25
CA LYS A 142 -12.43 -14.49 -4.16
C LYS A 142 -13.72 -14.62 -4.98
N ARG A 143 -13.66 -15.13 -6.21
CA ARG A 143 -14.84 -15.29 -7.07
C ARG A 143 -15.83 -16.30 -6.50
N LEU A 144 -15.35 -17.46 -6.06
CA LEU A 144 -16.21 -18.52 -5.52
C LEU A 144 -16.84 -18.09 -4.18
N MET A 145 -16.06 -17.45 -3.31
CA MET A 145 -16.57 -16.85 -2.07
C MET A 145 -17.64 -15.79 -2.36
N GLN A 146 -17.44 -14.93 -3.37
CA GLN A 146 -18.44 -13.92 -3.73
C GLN A 146 -19.75 -14.55 -4.22
N ILE A 147 -19.69 -15.67 -4.96
CA ILE A 147 -20.88 -16.41 -5.37
C ILE A 147 -21.62 -16.92 -4.13
N TYR A 148 -20.91 -17.51 -3.18
CA TYR A 148 -21.50 -17.99 -1.93
C TYR A 148 -22.20 -16.86 -1.17
N LEU A 149 -21.49 -15.75 -0.89
CA LEU A 149 -22.03 -14.61 -0.14
C LEU A 149 -23.25 -13.99 -0.84
N ASN A 150 -23.17 -13.77 -2.15
CA ASN A 150 -24.25 -13.14 -2.92
C ASN A 150 -25.50 -14.02 -3.04
N ARG A 151 -25.35 -15.35 -3.02
CA ARG A 151 -26.48 -16.28 -3.18
C ARG A 151 -27.16 -16.61 -1.86
N THR A 152 -26.40 -16.65 -0.77
CA THR A 152 -26.91 -16.98 0.56
C THR A 152 -27.40 -15.75 1.32
N HIS A 153 -26.93 -14.55 0.93
CA HIS A 153 -27.16 -13.31 1.66
C HIS A 153 -26.65 -13.35 3.13
N ILE A 154 -25.79 -14.31 3.46
CA ILE A 154 -25.07 -14.34 4.72
C ILE A 154 -23.96 -13.29 4.61
N GLU A 155 -24.06 -12.24 5.42
CA GLU A 155 -23.10 -11.13 5.39
C GLU A 155 -21.69 -11.62 5.73
N ASP A 156 -21.54 -12.34 6.85
CA ASP A 156 -20.29 -12.93 7.30
C ASP A 156 -20.49 -14.35 7.89
N PRO A 157 -20.06 -15.41 7.18
CA PRO A 157 -20.24 -16.80 7.61
C PRO A 157 -19.39 -17.21 8.81
N PHE A 158 -18.45 -16.36 9.25
CA PHE A 158 -17.51 -16.65 10.33
C PHE A 158 -17.66 -15.68 11.51
N ALA A 159 -18.65 -14.79 11.51
CA ALA A 159 -18.83 -13.77 12.55
C ALA A 159 -18.81 -14.33 13.98
N VAL A 160 -19.56 -15.42 14.24
CA VAL A 160 -19.60 -16.08 15.55
C VAL A 160 -18.24 -16.66 15.92
N GLU A 161 -17.61 -17.39 15.00
CA GLU A 161 -16.29 -18.00 15.22
C GLU A 161 -15.21 -16.94 15.47
N LYS A 162 -15.25 -15.81 14.74
CA LYS A 162 -14.37 -14.66 14.96
C LYS A 162 -14.56 -14.09 16.36
N SER A 163 -15.81 -13.89 16.79
CA SER A 163 -16.08 -13.35 18.12
C SER A 163 -15.64 -14.28 19.25
N GLU A 164 -15.88 -15.58 19.13
CA GLU A 164 -15.39 -16.56 20.11
C GLU A 164 -13.87 -16.55 20.23
N ARG A 165 -13.15 -16.51 19.09
CA ARG A 165 -11.68 -16.40 19.08
C ARG A 165 -11.21 -15.13 19.77
N ASN A 166 -11.87 -14.00 19.52
CA ASN A 166 -11.54 -12.72 20.17
C ASN A 166 -11.77 -12.78 21.68
N GLN A 167 -12.89 -13.34 22.12
CA GLN A 167 -13.21 -13.52 23.55
C GLN A 167 -12.18 -14.40 24.26
N ARG A 168 -11.81 -15.54 23.67
CA ARG A 168 -10.76 -16.42 24.23
C ARG A 168 -9.42 -15.70 24.33
N ALA A 169 -9.00 -14.99 23.28
CA ALA A 169 -7.76 -14.22 23.30
C ALA A 169 -7.78 -13.12 24.39
N ARG A 170 -8.92 -12.46 24.57
CA ARG A 170 -9.09 -11.45 25.63
C ARG A 170 -8.98 -12.06 27.02
N ALA A 171 -9.69 -13.17 27.28
CA ALA A 171 -9.66 -13.87 28.56
C ALA A 171 -8.23 -14.30 28.93
N LEU A 172 -7.44 -14.78 27.95
CA LEU A 172 -6.04 -15.15 28.17
C LEU A 172 -5.16 -13.96 28.58
N LEU A 173 -5.39 -12.77 28.01
CA LEU A 173 -4.65 -11.56 28.39
C LEU A 173 -5.04 -11.04 29.78
N GLU A 174 -6.27 -11.31 30.23
CA GLU A 174 -6.77 -10.93 31.55
C GLU A 174 -6.49 -11.95 32.65
N ALA A 175 -6.06 -13.16 32.28
CA ALA A 175 -5.82 -14.24 33.21
C ALA A 175 -4.75 -13.86 34.25
N PRO A 176 -4.98 -14.09 35.55
CA PRO A 176 -3.99 -13.82 36.59
C PRO A 176 -2.66 -14.55 36.36
N ALA A 177 -2.72 -15.81 35.90
CA ALA A 177 -1.53 -16.60 35.56
C ALA A 177 -0.71 -15.99 34.41
N PHE A 178 -1.38 -15.39 33.42
CA PHE A 178 -0.68 -14.64 32.37
C PHE A 178 0.01 -13.41 32.96
N GLN A 179 -0.69 -12.62 33.79
CA GLN A 179 -0.12 -11.42 34.39
C GLN A 179 1.07 -11.74 35.30
N GLU A 180 1.01 -12.83 36.07
CA GLU A 180 2.13 -13.31 36.87
C GLU A 180 3.33 -13.72 35.99
N ALA A 181 3.09 -14.53 34.96
CA ALA A 181 4.15 -14.98 34.05
C ALA A 181 4.76 -13.82 33.24
N PHE A 182 3.92 -12.87 32.81
CA PHE A 182 4.32 -11.72 32.03
C PHE A 182 5.19 -10.76 32.82
N ASN A 183 4.99 -10.67 34.15
CA ASN A 183 5.80 -9.87 35.06
C ASN A 183 6.93 -10.67 35.74
N HIS A 184 7.06 -11.96 35.43
CA HIS A 184 8.07 -12.81 36.05
C HIS A 184 9.49 -12.40 35.65
N VAL A 185 10.37 -12.26 36.65
CA VAL A 185 11.80 -11.97 36.49
C VAL A 185 12.59 -13.20 36.92
N THR A 186 13.40 -13.76 36.03
CA THR A 186 14.24 -14.92 36.34
C THR A 186 15.50 -14.51 37.11
N GLU A 187 16.01 -15.38 37.98
CA GLU A 187 17.28 -15.15 38.69
C GLU A 187 18.45 -14.93 37.71
N THR A 188 18.43 -15.60 36.56
CA THR A 188 19.40 -15.41 35.46
C THR A 188 19.38 -14.00 34.89
N ALA A 189 18.21 -13.34 34.82
CA ALA A 189 18.11 -11.96 34.36
C ALA A 189 18.75 -10.96 35.35
N LEU A 190 18.92 -11.35 36.61
CA LEU A 190 19.51 -10.52 37.67
C LEU A 190 21.03 -10.71 37.82
N GLN A 191 21.64 -11.71 37.19
CA GLN A 191 23.07 -12.03 37.36
C GLN A 191 24.02 -11.00 36.71
N ASN A 192 23.57 -10.29 35.67
CA ASN A 192 24.35 -9.25 34.98
C ASN A 192 23.46 -8.05 34.65
N PRO A 193 23.03 -7.26 35.65
CA PRO A 193 22.10 -6.18 35.43
C PRO A 193 22.74 -5.04 34.63
N PRO A 194 21.97 -4.33 33.80
CA PRO A 194 22.48 -3.17 33.08
C PRO A 194 23.01 -2.07 34.00
N LYS A 195 23.89 -1.22 33.47
CA LYS A 195 24.60 -0.20 34.27
C LYS A 195 23.77 1.05 34.49
N THR A 196 22.71 1.26 33.70
CA THR A 196 21.85 2.44 33.80
C THR A 196 20.37 2.07 33.87
N LEU A 197 19.56 2.94 34.50
CA LEU A 197 18.10 2.79 34.54
C LEU A 197 17.47 2.76 33.14
N ASN A 198 18.05 3.49 32.18
CA ASN A 198 17.56 3.50 30.80
C ASN A 198 17.79 2.15 30.12
N GLU A 199 18.94 1.51 30.37
CA GLU A 199 19.21 0.18 29.84
C GLU A 199 18.30 -0.89 30.46
N ILE A 200 18.02 -0.78 31.78
CA ILE A 200 17.05 -1.65 32.46
C ILE A 200 15.66 -1.54 31.80
N LYS A 201 15.15 -0.31 31.65
CA LYS A 201 13.85 -0.06 30.99
C LYS A 201 13.82 -0.61 29.56
N SER A 202 14.90 -0.43 28.81
CA SER A 202 15.01 -0.89 27.43
C SER A 202 15.05 -2.41 27.31
N GLN A 203 15.68 -3.12 28.27
CA GLN A 203 15.67 -4.57 28.33
C GLN A 203 14.31 -5.13 28.76
N ILE A 204 13.64 -4.51 29.73
CA ILE A 204 12.27 -4.88 30.13
C ILE A 204 11.35 -4.78 28.91
N ALA A 205 11.40 -3.65 28.18
CA ALA A 205 10.61 -3.47 26.97
C ALA A 205 10.88 -4.56 25.90
N ALA A 206 12.14 -4.96 25.72
CA ALA A 206 12.50 -6.04 24.79
C ALA A 206 11.90 -7.40 25.21
N VAL A 207 11.88 -7.70 26.51
CA VAL A 207 11.30 -8.93 27.06
C VAL A 207 9.77 -8.91 26.93
N GLU A 208 9.11 -7.83 27.34
CA GLU A 208 7.66 -7.66 27.23
C GLU A 208 7.20 -7.82 25.77
N PHE A 209 7.90 -7.17 24.84
CA PHE A 209 7.64 -7.30 23.41
C PHE A 209 7.79 -8.74 22.92
N GLN A 210 8.86 -9.42 23.31
CA GLN A 210 9.09 -10.82 22.94
C GLN A 210 7.98 -11.74 23.50
N ARG A 211 7.57 -11.55 24.75
CA ARG A 211 6.49 -12.33 25.38
C ARG A 211 5.17 -12.17 24.63
N LEU A 212 4.79 -10.94 24.29
CA LEU A 212 3.60 -10.66 23.48
C LEU A 212 3.70 -11.27 22.07
N LEU A 213 4.89 -11.24 21.45
CA LEU A 213 5.09 -11.88 20.15
C LEU A 213 4.91 -13.40 20.20
N CYS A 214 5.44 -14.07 21.22
CA CYS A 214 5.25 -15.50 21.43
C CYS A 214 3.77 -15.85 21.58
N MET A 215 3.03 -15.04 22.34
CA MET A 215 1.58 -15.20 22.49
C MET A 215 0.84 -15.00 21.17
N ALA A 216 1.16 -13.93 20.43
CA ALA A 216 0.51 -13.61 19.16
C ALA A 216 0.77 -14.66 18.05
N ASN A 217 1.71 -15.58 18.23
CA ASN A 217 2.04 -16.63 17.25
C ASN A 217 1.69 -18.04 17.75
N ALA A 218 0.83 -18.13 18.77
CA ALA A 218 0.29 -19.38 19.29
C ALA A 218 -1.23 -19.47 19.02
N PRO A 219 -1.65 -19.60 17.74
CA PRO A 219 -3.07 -19.62 17.35
C PRO A 219 -3.88 -20.72 18.04
N GLU A 220 -3.23 -21.80 18.45
CA GLU A 220 -3.82 -22.88 19.24
C GLU A 220 -4.44 -22.42 20.56
N LEU A 221 -4.14 -21.21 21.03
CA LEU A 221 -4.67 -20.62 22.26
C LEU A 221 -6.11 -20.12 22.10
N TRP A 222 -6.51 -19.70 20.92
CA TRP A 222 -7.86 -19.13 20.67
C TRP A 222 -8.65 -19.86 19.59
N GLN A 223 -8.02 -20.65 18.73
CA GLN A 223 -8.73 -21.39 17.66
C GLN A 223 -9.62 -22.51 18.21
N THR A 224 -9.20 -23.18 19.29
CA THR A 224 -9.93 -24.32 19.86
C THR A 224 -10.33 -24.03 21.29
N ASP A 225 -11.48 -24.56 21.71
CA ASP A 225 -11.83 -24.62 23.11
C ASP A 225 -10.85 -25.56 23.83
N ARG A 226 -10.21 -25.07 24.90
CA ARG A 226 -9.20 -25.81 25.65
C ARG A 226 -9.76 -26.26 26.99
N PRO A 227 -9.68 -27.55 27.33
CA PRO A 227 -10.06 -28.00 28.66
C PRO A 227 -8.99 -27.55 29.68
N GLY A 228 -9.30 -26.51 30.45
CA GLY A 228 -8.50 -26.06 31.59
C GLY A 228 -7.81 -24.70 31.40
N GLU A 229 -7.59 -23.99 32.50
CA GLU A 229 -6.85 -22.73 32.55
C GLU A 229 -5.34 -22.99 32.44
N LEU A 230 -4.63 -22.14 31.67
CA LEU A 230 -3.16 -22.19 31.59
C LEU A 230 -2.54 -21.72 32.91
N SER A 231 -1.56 -22.47 33.40
CA SER A 231 -0.77 -22.09 34.56
C SER A 231 0.31 -21.06 34.20
N THR A 232 0.86 -20.40 35.23
CA THR A 232 2.00 -19.49 35.09
C THR A 232 3.20 -20.19 34.41
N ALA A 233 3.42 -21.47 34.71
CA ALA A 233 4.50 -22.27 34.10
C ALA A 233 4.27 -22.50 32.59
N ASP A 234 3.02 -22.72 32.17
CA ASP A 234 2.69 -22.91 30.75
C ASP A 234 2.97 -21.63 29.94
N TYR A 235 2.65 -20.46 30.49
CA TYR A 235 2.98 -19.18 29.87
C TYR A 235 4.49 -18.93 29.82
N LEU A 236 5.24 -19.28 30.86
CA LEU A 236 6.71 -19.17 30.84
C LEU A 236 7.31 -20.06 29.75
N GLN A 237 6.84 -21.31 29.62
CA GLN A 237 7.27 -22.20 28.55
C GLN A 237 6.93 -21.65 27.16
N LEU A 238 5.76 -21.00 27.01
CA LEU A 238 5.38 -20.33 25.78
C LEU A 238 6.33 -19.15 25.45
N PHE A 239 6.72 -18.37 26.46
CA PHE A 239 7.61 -17.22 26.30
C PHE A 239 9.06 -17.61 25.98
N ASP A 240 9.49 -18.80 26.40
CA ASP A 240 10.80 -19.37 26.12
C ASP A 240 10.95 -19.95 24.71
N LYS A 241 9.85 -20.00 23.93
CA LYS A 241 9.91 -20.43 22.53
C LYS A 241 10.93 -19.57 21.75
N PRO A 242 11.81 -20.18 20.93
CA PRO A 242 12.82 -19.44 20.20
C PRO A 242 12.18 -18.54 19.13
N ILE A 243 12.75 -17.35 18.94
CA ILE A 243 12.43 -16.50 17.80
C ILE A 243 13.46 -16.76 16.69
N THR A 244 12.99 -17.26 15.55
CA THR A 244 13.78 -17.61 14.37
C THR A 244 13.69 -16.55 13.27
N GLY A 245 14.47 -16.71 12.20
CA GLY A 245 14.47 -15.82 11.04
C GLY A 245 15.49 -14.67 11.12
N ASN A 246 15.64 -13.93 10.01
CA ASN A 246 16.63 -12.86 9.88
C ASN A 246 16.15 -11.50 10.42
N GLY A 247 14.88 -11.39 10.83
CA GLY A 247 14.25 -10.11 11.13
C GLY A 247 14.22 -9.71 12.61
N ARG A 248 14.53 -10.61 13.55
CA ARG A 248 14.48 -10.30 14.99
C ARG A 248 15.34 -9.09 15.36
N ARG A 249 16.64 -9.13 15.02
CA ARG A 249 17.57 -8.04 15.34
C ARG A 249 17.20 -6.73 14.61
N PRO A 250 16.96 -6.74 13.28
CA PRO A 250 16.47 -5.55 12.58
C PRO A 250 15.20 -4.94 13.19
N LEU A 251 14.25 -5.76 13.65
CA LEU A 251 13.02 -5.28 14.28
C LEU A 251 13.29 -4.62 15.64
N MET A 252 14.08 -5.27 16.50
CA MET A 252 14.46 -4.68 17.80
C MET A 252 15.22 -3.37 17.63
N ASP A 253 16.14 -3.33 16.65
CA ASP A 253 16.90 -2.13 16.30
C ASP A 253 16.01 -1.00 15.75
N PHE A 254 15.01 -1.35 14.94
CA PHE A 254 14.02 -0.41 14.39
C PHE A 254 13.16 0.22 15.49
N LEU A 255 12.69 -0.60 16.43
CA LEU A 255 11.88 -0.21 17.59
C LEU A 255 12.70 0.49 18.69
N GLY A 256 14.03 0.33 18.66
CA GLY A 256 14.95 0.90 19.66
C GLY A 256 14.96 0.14 20.99
N PHE A 257 14.45 -1.09 21.02
CA PHE A 257 14.50 -1.95 22.21
C PHE A 257 15.91 -2.51 22.40
N GLY A 258 16.39 -2.51 23.65
CA GLY A 258 17.75 -2.94 24.01
C GLY A 258 18.86 -1.92 23.73
N ARG A 259 18.55 -0.63 23.51
CA ARG A 259 19.52 0.46 23.27
C ARG A 259 19.51 1.53 24.37
N SER A 260 20.65 2.22 24.54
CA SER A 260 20.85 3.27 25.55
C SER A 260 20.36 4.67 25.13
N TYR A 261 19.89 4.85 23.89
CA TYR A 261 19.37 6.13 23.37
C TYR A 261 17.85 6.09 23.21
N PRO A 262 17.15 7.22 23.41
CA PRO A 262 15.70 7.27 23.26
C PRO A 262 15.29 6.86 21.84
N PRO A 263 14.28 5.99 21.68
CA PRO A 263 13.83 5.55 20.37
C PRO A 263 13.26 6.73 19.57
N LYS A 264 13.60 6.79 18.28
CA LYS A 264 12.92 7.71 17.35
C LYS A 264 11.48 7.24 17.21
N GLN A 265 10.52 8.15 17.38
CA GLN A 265 9.10 7.85 17.11
C GLN A 265 8.95 7.31 15.68
N ARG A 266 8.38 6.11 15.54
CA ARG A 266 8.13 5.47 14.25
C ARG A 266 6.66 5.51 13.88
N ARG A 267 6.40 5.52 12.58
CA ARG A 267 5.09 5.23 11.99
C ARG A 267 5.12 3.81 11.45
N ILE A 268 4.22 2.96 11.92
CA ILE A 268 4.20 1.54 11.59
C ILE A 268 2.86 1.20 10.95
N LEU A 269 2.88 0.59 9.77
CA LEU A 269 1.68 -0.03 9.18
C LEU A 269 1.63 -1.49 9.63
N TRP A 270 0.66 -1.84 10.47
CA TRP A 270 0.42 -3.19 10.96
C TRP A 270 -0.70 -3.84 10.15
N LEU A 271 -0.37 -4.88 9.38
CA LEU A 271 -1.37 -5.63 8.62
C LEU A 271 -1.93 -6.74 9.50
N ALA A 272 -3.17 -6.57 9.98
CA ALA A 272 -3.84 -7.58 10.79
C ALA A 272 -4.10 -8.84 9.95
N ASP A 273 -4.17 -10.01 10.61
CA ASP A 273 -4.46 -11.28 9.93
C ASP A 273 -5.71 -11.95 10.51
N GLU A 274 -5.59 -12.77 11.54
CA GLU A 274 -6.68 -13.62 12.04
C GLU A 274 -7.41 -13.03 13.26
N SER A 275 -8.69 -13.36 13.41
CA SER A 275 -9.43 -13.13 14.65
C SER A 275 -8.87 -13.96 15.81
N GLY A 276 -8.90 -13.41 17.01
CA GLY A 276 -8.13 -13.87 18.16
C GLY A 276 -6.70 -13.34 18.16
N GLU A 277 -5.94 -13.52 17.06
CA GLU A 277 -4.58 -12.97 16.93
C GLU A 277 -4.59 -11.45 17.04
N VAL A 278 -5.54 -10.80 16.35
CA VAL A 278 -5.66 -9.35 16.34
C VAL A 278 -5.87 -8.73 17.73
N VAL A 279 -6.46 -9.46 18.68
CA VAL A 279 -6.64 -8.98 20.07
C VAL A 279 -5.27 -8.87 20.77
N VAL A 280 -4.41 -9.86 20.58
CA VAL A 280 -3.04 -9.85 21.12
C VAL A 280 -2.18 -8.83 20.37
N ASP A 281 -2.35 -8.70 19.06
CA ASP A 281 -1.72 -7.65 18.28
C ASP A 281 -2.09 -6.26 18.80
N LEU A 282 -3.35 -6.00 19.16
CA LEU A 282 -3.76 -4.71 19.73
C LEU A 282 -3.15 -4.43 21.11
N ALA A 283 -2.89 -5.47 21.92
CA ALA A 283 -2.11 -5.33 23.15
C ALA A 283 -0.65 -4.94 22.85
N LEU A 284 -0.03 -5.60 21.87
CA LEU A 284 1.31 -5.27 21.39
C LEU A 284 1.37 -3.86 20.78
N ILE A 285 0.36 -3.46 20.01
CA ILE A 285 0.26 -2.13 19.40
C ILE A 285 0.15 -1.05 20.49
N ARG A 286 -0.65 -1.27 21.54
CA ARG A 286 -0.69 -0.36 22.70
C ARG A 286 0.66 -0.24 23.38
N PHE A 287 1.38 -1.36 23.51
CA PHE A 287 2.74 -1.36 24.03
C PHE A 287 3.70 -0.57 23.13
N LEU A 288 3.59 -0.67 21.80
CA LEU A 288 4.39 0.17 20.90
C LEU A 288 4.05 1.66 21.01
N VAL A 289 2.77 1.98 21.19
CA VAL A 289 2.27 3.35 21.38
C VAL A 289 2.75 3.95 22.70
N SER A 290 2.77 3.17 23.79
CA SER A 290 3.31 3.63 25.08
C SER A 290 4.82 3.94 25.00
N HIS A 291 5.51 3.41 24.00
CA HIS A 291 6.91 3.71 23.64
C HIS A 291 7.04 4.84 22.60
N GLY A 292 5.96 5.58 22.32
CA GLY A 292 5.96 6.78 21.47
C GLY A 292 5.78 6.53 19.98
N ASN A 293 5.45 5.29 19.57
CA ASN A 293 5.19 5.00 18.16
C ASN A 293 3.75 5.37 17.78
N LYS A 294 3.54 5.69 16.50
CA LYS A 294 2.21 5.79 15.89
C LYS A 294 1.98 4.54 15.04
N VAL A 295 0.86 3.87 15.26
CA VAL A 295 0.54 2.62 14.57
C VAL A 295 -0.74 2.77 13.77
N ILE A 296 -0.69 2.31 12.53
CA ILE A 296 -1.79 2.27 11.60
C ILE A 296 -2.13 0.80 11.38
N VAL A 297 -3.31 0.36 11.79
CA VAL A 297 -3.77 -1.03 11.66
C VAL A 297 -4.62 -1.16 10.41
N ALA A 298 -4.21 -2.04 9.50
CA ALA A 298 -4.94 -2.35 8.29
C ALA A 298 -5.71 -3.66 8.46
N PHE A 299 -7.03 -3.58 8.24
CA PHE A 299 -7.97 -4.70 8.26
C PHE A 299 -8.41 -5.02 6.83
N LYS A 300 -9.09 -6.14 6.63
CA LYS A 300 -9.82 -6.41 5.39
C LYS A 300 -11.03 -5.48 5.27
N GLU A 301 -11.45 -5.19 4.04
CA GLU A 301 -12.68 -4.42 3.78
C GLU A 301 -13.93 -5.20 4.17
N GLY A 302 -13.86 -6.52 4.11
CA GLY A 302 -14.98 -7.37 4.49
C GLY A 302 -14.56 -8.82 4.67
N PRO A 303 -15.54 -9.73 4.83
CA PRO A 303 -15.29 -11.08 5.31
C PRO A 303 -14.36 -11.89 4.41
N LEU A 304 -13.39 -12.53 5.05
CA LEU A 304 -12.47 -13.47 4.43
C LEU A 304 -12.13 -14.57 5.44
N TYR A 305 -13.01 -15.57 5.52
CA TYR A 305 -12.92 -16.63 6.53
C TYR A 305 -12.80 -16.02 7.93
N THR A 306 -11.78 -16.40 8.70
CA THR A 306 -11.56 -15.92 10.06
C THR A 306 -10.66 -14.69 10.15
N LYS A 307 -10.30 -14.08 9.01
CA LYS A 307 -9.50 -12.86 9.00
C LYS A 307 -10.26 -11.68 9.57
N ALA A 308 -9.55 -10.83 10.31
CA ALA A 308 -10.13 -9.62 10.87
C ALA A 308 -10.40 -8.60 9.78
N ASP A 309 -11.63 -8.08 9.77
CA ASP A 309 -12.08 -7.04 8.85
C ASP A 309 -12.53 -5.78 9.58
N ILE A 310 -12.73 -4.69 8.83
CA ILE A 310 -13.01 -3.38 9.40
C ILE A 310 -14.38 -3.33 10.09
N LEU A 311 -15.34 -4.16 9.66
CA LEU A 311 -16.68 -4.21 10.25
C LEU A 311 -16.63 -4.84 11.64
N ASP A 312 -15.70 -5.76 11.88
CA ASP A 312 -15.47 -6.41 13.17
C ASP A 312 -15.19 -5.40 14.30
N ILE A 313 -14.56 -4.25 14.00
CA ILE A 313 -14.29 -3.19 15.00
C ILE A 313 -15.59 -2.66 15.62
N THR A 314 -16.68 -2.65 14.86
CA THR A 314 -17.99 -2.17 15.31
C THR A 314 -18.90 -3.30 15.76
N ALA A 315 -18.81 -4.47 15.14
CA ALA A 315 -19.68 -5.61 15.41
C ALA A 315 -19.23 -6.43 16.63
N ASP A 316 -17.93 -6.54 16.88
CA ASP A 316 -17.37 -7.33 17.99
C ASP A 316 -17.02 -6.43 19.18
N THR A 317 -17.60 -6.73 20.34
CA THR A 317 -17.40 -5.93 21.56
C THR A 317 -15.97 -5.97 22.10
N VAL A 318 -15.25 -7.08 21.92
CA VAL A 318 -13.85 -7.21 22.36
C VAL A 318 -12.96 -6.30 21.51
N LEU A 319 -13.14 -6.32 20.19
CA LEU A 319 -12.38 -5.46 19.28
C LEU A 319 -12.78 -4.00 19.43
N HIS A 320 -14.07 -3.69 19.57
CA HIS A 320 -14.51 -2.33 19.84
C HIS A 320 -13.80 -1.73 21.08
N ASN A 321 -13.83 -2.47 22.18
CA ASN A 321 -13.16 -2.06 23.42
C ASN A 321 -11.64 -2.02 23.25
N ALA A 322 -11.07 -2.95 22.50
CA ALA A 322 -9.65 -2.97 22.20
C ALA A 322 -9.24 -1.85 21.22
N MET A 323 -10.12 -1.28 20.43
CA MET A 323 -9.78 -0.12 19.59
C MET A 323 -9.83 1.17 20.38
N GLY A 324 -10.72 1.27 21.38
CA GLY A 324 -10.78 2.40 22.31
C GLY A 324 -10.94 3.73 21.57
N GLN A 325 -9.97 4.64 21.71
CA GLN A 325 -9.97 5.97 21.07
C GLN A 325 -9.24 6.00 19.70
N ALA A 326 -9.03 4.83 19.08
CA ALA A 326 -8.45 4.79 17.74
C ALA A 326 -9.33 5.52 16.72
N LEU A 327 -8.70 6.17 15.74
CA LEU A 327 -9.41 6.82 14.64
C LEU A 327 -9.55 5.86 13.46
N THR A 328 -10.78 5.52 13.11
CA THR A 328 -11.08 4.78 11.88
C THR A 328 -11.11 5.73 10.67
N ILE A 329 -10.43 5.32 9.60
CA ILE A 329 -10.37 6.05 8.33
C ILE A 329 -11.31 5.37 7.34
N ASP A 330 -12.44 6.01 7.08
CA ASP A 330 -13.50 5.45 6.23
C ASP A 330 -13.32 5.78 4.75
N ASP A 331 -12.63 6.88 4.40
CA ASP A 331 -12.46 7.28 3.00
C ASP A 331 -11.39 6.41 2.30
N PRO A 332 -11.76 5.58 1.30
CA PRO A 332 -10.80 4.73 0.58
C PRO A 332 -9.96 5.49 -0.44
N ARG A 333 -10.24 6.79 -0.67
CA ARG A 333 -9.58 7.65 -1.67
C ARG A 333 -9.04 8.96 -1.08
N MET A 334 -8.71 8.96 0.20
CA MET A 334 -8.24 10.12 0.96
C MET A 334 -7.11 10.85 0.26
N GLY A 335 -7.31 12.14 -0.04
CA GLY A 335 -6.32 13.04 -0.63
C GLY A 335 -5.04 13.16 0.19
N LYS A 336 -3.92 13.54 -0.44
CA LYS A 336 -2.65 13.70 0.29
C LYS A 336 -2.77 14.69 1.46
N ASN A 337 -3.43 15.84 1.28
CA ASN A 337 -3.60 16.84 2.34
C ASN A 337 -4.33 16.26 3.56
N ASP A 338 -5.42 15.53 3.35
CA ASP A 338 -6.20 14.90 4.42
C ASP A 338 -5.41 13.77 5.09
N LEU A 339 -4.63 13.02 4.32
CA LEU A 339 -3.71 12.01 4.83
C LEU A 339 -2.66 12.64 5.77
N VAL A 340 -2.05 13.75 5.35
CA VAL A 340 -1.08 14.49 6.18
C VAL A 340 -1.72 14.94 7.48
N ARG A 341 -2.91 15.55 7.40
CA ARG A 341 -3.64 16.04 8.57
C ARG A 341 -3.94 14.88 9.53
N THR A 342 -4.39 13.75 9.01
CA THR A 342 -4.67 12.53 9.76
C THR A 342 -3.41 11.99 10.44
N LEU A 343 -2.30 11.90 9.72
CA LEU A 343 -1.02 11.43 10.27
C LEU A 343 -0.40 12.39 11.29
N ARG A 344 -0.65 13.71 11.17
CA ARG A 344 -0.21 14.74 12.12
C ARG A 344 -1.09 14.85 13.37
N SER A 345 -2.27 14.24 13.38
CA SER A 345 -3.15 14.26 14.56
C SER A 345 -2.45 13.66 15.79
N ASP A 346 -2.93 13.99 17.00
CA ASP A 346 -2.40 13.41 18.23
C ASP A 346 -2.90 11.98 18.49
N VAL A 347 -3.77 11.45 17.62
CA VAL A 347 -4.28 10.08 17.75
C VAL A 347 -3.18 9.08 17.39
N PRO A 348 -2.75 8.21 18.33
CA PRO A 348 -1.60 7.34 18.12
C PRO A 348 -1.93 6.02 17.41
N ILE A 349 -3.21 5.61 17.41
CA ILE A 349 -3.70 4.41 16.73
C ILE A 349 -4.70 4.83 15.66
N LEU A 350 -4.41 4.49 14.41
CA LEU A 350 -5.31 4.67 13.28
C LEU A 350 -5.75 3.28 12.78
N ALA A 351 -6.98 3.16 12.29
CA ALA A 351 -7.46 1.96 11.63
C ALA A 351 -7.92 2.30 10.21
N LEU A 352 -7.65 1.43 9.25
CA LEU A 352 -8.21 1.53 7.92
C LEU A 352 -8.46 0.14 7.33
N SER A 353 -9.26 0.11 6.29
CA SER A 353 -9.38 -1.05 5.41
C SER A 353 -8.31 -1.03 4.32
N ASP A 354 -7.75 -2.20 4.01
CA ASP A 354 -6.91 -2.40 2.83
C ASP A 354 -7.69 -2.28 1.51
N GLY A 355 -9.04 -2.22 1.54
CA GLY A 355 -9.91 -2.08 0.38
C GLY A 355 -10.27 -3.41 -0.28
N THR A 356 -9.87 -4.54 0.31
CA THR A 356 -10.05 -5.87 -0.27
C THR A 356 -10.63 -6.86 0.73
N SER A 357 -11.40 -7.82 0.23
CA SER A 357 -11.79 -9.03 0.96
C SER A 357 -11.19 -10.27 0.29
N GLU A 358 -9.88 -10.19 0.01
CA GLU A 358 -9.05 -11.28 -0.52
C GLU A 358 -7.65 -11.27 0.13
N ASN A 359 -6.84 -12.30 -0.14
CA ASN A 359 -5.45 -12.33 0.31
C ASN A 359 -4.66 -11.13 -0.24
N LEU A 360 -3.71 -10.60 0.54
CA LEU A 360 -3.00 -9.35 0.25
C LEU A 360 -2.65 -9.21 -1.25
N ASN A 361 -3.27 -8.20 -1.87
CA ASN A 361 -3.13 -7.91 -3.28
C ASN A 361 -2.93 -6.41 -3.47
N LEU A 362 -1.66 -5.98 -3.50
CA LEU A 362 -1.29 -4.56 -3.59
C LEU A 362 -1.75 -3.89 -4.90
N ILE A 363 -2.30 -4.65 -5.86
CA ILE A 363 -2.95 -4.09 -7.05
C ILE A 363 -4.38 -3.64 -6.76
N LEU A 364 -5.08 -4.31 -5.85
CA LEU A 364 -6.50 -4.06 -5.62
C LEU A 364 -6.78 -3.29 -4.33
N VAL A 365 -5.73 -2.91 -3.59
CA VAL A 365 -5.88 -2.13 -2.36
C VAL A 365 -6.43 -0.73 -2.62
N SER A 366 -7.06 -0.17 -1.58
CA SER A 366 -7.53 1.21 -1.59
C SER A 366 -6.40 2.21 -1.81
N THR A 367 -6.73 3.36 -2.39
CA THR A 367 -5.80 4.48 -2.57
C THR A 367 -5.26 4.96 -1.23
N THR A 368 -6.13 5.05 -0.23
CA THR A 368 -5.75 5.44 1.14
C THR A 368 -4.73 4.47 1.72
N PHE A 369 -4.92 3.16 1.56
CA PHE A 369 -3.94 2.16 2.00
C PHE A 369 -2.59 2.35 1.29
N ALA A 370 -2.58 2.48 -0.04
CA ALA A 370 -1.35 2.67 -0.80
C ALA A 370 -0.58 3.93 -0.38
N ARG A 371 -1.31 5.03 -0.11
CA ARG A 371 -0.72 6.27 0.42
C ARG A 371 -0.20 6.09 1.83
N MET A 372 -0.92 5.41 2.72
CA MET A 372 -0.45 5.10 4.08
C MET A 372 0.83 4.27 4.04
N PHE A 373 0.90 3.25 3.20
CA PHE A 373 2.10 2.44 3.00
C PHE A 373 3.31 3.29 2.59
N LYS A 374 3.13 4.28 1.72
CA LYS A 374 4.21 5.21 1.33
C LYS A 374 4.71 6.05 2.51
N GLU A 375 3.82 6.44 3.42
CA GLU A 375 4.12 7.41 4.47
C GLU A 375 4.72 6.81 5.74
N VAL A 376 4.50 5.53 6.01
CA VAL A 376 5.07 4.85 7.18
C VAL A 376 6.59 4.65 7.08
N ASP A 377 7.22 4.35 8.22
CA ASP A 377 8.65 4.02 8.29
C ASP A 377 8.91 2.52 8.07
N ALA A 378 7.94 1.67 8.39
CA ALA A 378 7.99 0.23 8.13
C ALA A 378 6.57 -0.37 8.07
N VAL A 379 6.48 -1.54 7.43
CA VAL A 379 5.28 -2.38 7.41
C VAL A 379 5.56 -3.66 8.18
N VAL A 380 4.66 -4.01 9.10
CA VAL A 380 4.67 -5.28 9.82
C VAL A 380 3.48 -6.10 9.34
N SER A 381 3.75 -7.24 8.72
CA SER A 381 2.72 -8.16 8.25
C SER A 381 2.57 -9.36 9.17
N ARG A 382 1.33 -9.83 9.31
CA ARG A 382 0.98 -11.00 10.12
C ARG A 382 0.58 -12.19 9.25
N GLY A 383 0.82 -13.39 9.77
CA GLY A 383 0.39 -14.64 9.13
C GLY A 383 1.17 -15.08 7.89
N LEU A 384 0.94 -16.34 7.50
CA LEU A 384 1.66 -16.99 6.39
C LEU A 384 1.19 -16.52 5.01
N ASP A 385 -0.08 -16.15 4.87
CA ASP A 385 -0.63 -15.70 3.58
C ASP A 385 0.02 -14.40 3.14
N GLN A 386 0.11 -13.43 4.04
CA GLN A 386 0.75 -12.15 3.78
C GLN A 386 2.26 -12.32 3.61
N ARG A 387 2.89 -13.18 4.44
CA ARG A 387 4.31 -13.56 4.26
C ARG A 387 4.60 -14.03 2.85
N ARG A 388 3.78 -14.96 2.31
CA ARG A 388 3.97 -15.48 0.94
C ARG A 388 3.90 -14.36 -0.11
N ARG A 389 3.01 -13.37 0.06
CA ARG A 389 2.88 -12.24 -0.89
C ARG A 389 4.04 -11.25 -0.83
N LEU A 390 4.74 -11.18 0.30
CA LEU A 390 5.83 -10.21 0.53
C LEU A 390 7.23 -10.83 0.43
N PHE A 391 7.39 -12.12 0.74
CA PHE A 391 8.69 -12.79 0.84
C PHE A 391 8.92 -13.88 -0.21
N ASP A 392 7.88 -14.57 -0.69
CA ASP A 392 8.02 -15.58 -1.75
C ASP A 392 7.96 -14.95 -3.15
N THR A 393 8.45 -13.72 -3.27
CA THR A 393 8.50 -12.96 -4.51
C THR A 393 9.81 -12.19 -4.67
N ARG A 394 10.24 -12.02 -5.93
CA ARG A 394 11.38 -11.21 -6.35
C ARG A 394 11.26 -9.73 -6.00
N PHE A 395 10.03 -9.23 -5.86
CA PHE A 395 9.81 -7.80 -5.72
C PHE A 395 10.41 -7.26 -4.41
N GLN A 396 10.92 -6.04 -4.51
CA GLN A 396 11.37 -5.24 -3.38
C GLN A 396 10.33 -4.15 -3.10
N PHE A 397 10.35 -3.58 -1.91
CA PHE A 397 9.33 -2.63 -1.46
C PHE A 397 9.91 -1.25 -1.19
N THR A 398 9.03 -0.26 -1.16
CA THR A 398 9.39 1.13 -0.88
C THR A 398 9.68 1.38 0.60
N GLN A 399 9.20 0.50 1.48
CA GLN A 399 9.45 0.52 2.92
C GLN A 399 10.15 -0.75 3.40
N ASP A 400 10.70 -0.67 4.61
CA ASP A 400 11.16 -1.83 5.35
C ASP A 400 9.97 -2.74 5.68
N ILE A 401 10.09 -4.04 5.38
CA ILE A 401 9.03 -5.02 5.60
C ILE A 401 9.49 -6.04 6.63
N PHE A 402 8.69 -6.19 7.69
CA PHE A 402 8.81 -7.25 8.68
C PHE A 402 7.63 -8.20 8.53
N SER A 403 7.87 -9.51 8.49
CA SER A 403 6.80 -10.51 8.53
C SER A 403 6.94 -11.38 9.76
N ILE A 404 5.90 -11.37 10.58
CA ILE A 404 5.82 -12.18 11.80
C ILE A 404 4.74 -13.23 11.60
N ALA A 405 5.12 -14.50 11.75
CA ALA A 405 4.21 -15.63 11.69
C ALA A 405 4.86 -16.85 12.36
N SER A 406 4.03 -17.79 12.78
CA SER A 406 4.46 -19.07 13.32
C SER A 406 5.27 -19.85 12.27
N ASP A 407 6.42 -20.41 12.66
CA ASP A 407 7.01 -21.51 11.91
C ASP A 407 6.20 -22.78 12.18
N GLY A 408 6.20 -23.74 11.26
CA GLY A 408 5.34 -24.94 11.37
C GLY A 408 5.56 -25.80 12.63
N ALA A 409 6.53 -25.46 13.49
CA ALA A 409 6.79 -26.09 14.78
C ALA A 409 6.22 -25.28 15.98
N GLY A 410 5.47 -24.20 15.72
CA GLY A 410 4.84 -23.36 16.73
C GLY A 410 5.76 -22.31 17.34
N ALA A 411 6.96 -22.09 16.80
CA ALA A 411 7.88 -21.03 17.21
C ALA A 411 7.69 -19.75 16.38
N VAL A 412 8.11 -18.61 16.93
CA VAL A 412 7.93 -17.31 16.25
C VAL A 412 9.01 -17.18 15.18
N SER A 413 8.61 -16.95 13.92
CA SER A 413 9.55 -16.61 12.86
C SER A 413 9.37 -15.14 12.47
N ILE A 414 10.47 -14.38 12.43
CA ILE A 414 10.48 -12.99 11.97
C ILE A 414 11.38 -12.88 10.74
N LEU A 415 10.79 -12.54 9.60
CA LEU A 415 11.53 -12.25 8.38
C LEU A 415 11.62 -10.75 8.14
N TYR A 416 12.74 -10.31 7.58
CA TYR A 416 12.99 -8.91 7.24
C TYR A 416 13.45 -8.79 5.78
N LYS A 417 12.82 -7.85 5.07
CA LYS A 417 13.20 -7.39 3.74
C LYS A 417 13.38 -5.87 3.82
N SER A 418 14.60 -5.40 3.58
CA SER A 418 14.91 -3.97 3.64
C SER A 418 14.25 -3.21 2.51
N ARG A 419 13.92 -1.94 2.74
CA ARG A 419 13.51 -1.03 1.66
C ARG A 419 14.55 -1.02 0.54
N HIS A 420 14.11 -0.89 -0.71
CA HIS A 420 15.03 -0.84 -1.85
C HIS A 420 15.93 0.41 -1.76
N PRO A 421 17.26 0.30 -1.96
CA PRO A 421 18.20 1.41 -1.74
C PRO A 421 18.01 2.58 -2.73
N GLU A 422 17.46 2.33 -3.91
CA GLU A 422 17.19 3.37 -4.93
C GLU A 422 15.88 4.13 -4.68
N VAL A 423 15.09 3.77 -3.65
CA VAL A 423 13.86 4.48 -3.31
C VAL A 423 14.21 5.81 -2.63
N ILE A 424 13.85 6.89 -3.29
CA ILE A 424 13.98 8.25 -2.76
C ILE A 424 12.63 8.64 -2.16
N LYS A 425 12.60 8.88 -0.84
CA LYS A 425 11.40 9.36 -0.13
C LYS A 425 11.53 10.86 0.13
N PHE A 426 10.57 11.63 -0.36
CA PHE A 426 10.44 13.04 0.02
C PHE A 426 9.51 13.13 1.23
N SER A 427 10.03 13.58 2.37
CA SER A 427 9.17 13.84 3.52
C SER A 427 8.34 15.10 3.28
N HIS A 428 7.21 15.22 3.99
CA HIS A 428 6.41 16.45 3.99
C HIS A 428 7.24 17.69 4.33
N HIS A 429 8.15 17.58 5.30
CA HIS A 429 9.05 18.66 5.66
C HIS A 429 10.01 19.02 4.52
N ASP A 430 10.49 18.04 3.74
CA ASP A 430 11.33 18.31 2.56
C ASP A 430 10.55 19.08 1.48
N LEU A 431 9.30 18.69 1.24
CA LEU A 431 8.42 19.36 0.27
C LEU A 431 8.04 20.77 0.73
N GLU A 432 7.70 20.97 2.00
CA GLU A 432 7.44 22.29 2.59
C GLU A 432 8.68 23.19 2.50
N ARG A 433 9.87 22.66 2.84
CA ARG A 433 11.13 23.40 2.73
C ARG A 433 11.41 23.82 1.28
N LYS A 434 11.19 22.92 0.30
CA LYS A 434 11.33 23.24 -1.12
C LYS A 434 10.34 24.31 -1.56
N GLY A 435 9.07 24.17 -1.21
CA GLY A 435 8.03 25.17 -1.50
C GLY A 435 8.40 26.54 -0.92
N ASN A 436 8.81 26.58 0.34
CA ASN A 436 9.25 27.81 1.01
C ASN A 436 10.49 28.45 0.37
N ALA A 437 11.43 27.64 -0.14
CA ALA A 437 12.58 28.14 -0.89
C ALA A 437 12.17 28.84 -2.20
N ILE A 438 11.18 28.28 -2.92
CA ILE A 438 10.62 28.92 -4.12
C ILE A 438 9.90 30.22 -3.75
N ILE A 439 9.14 30.22 -2.64
CA ILE A 439 8.47 31.43 -2.12
C ILE A 439 9.49 32.53 -1.79
N ALA A 440 10.63 32.18 -1.18
CA ALA A 440 11.69 33.13 -0.90
C ALA A 440 12.28 33.75 -2.17
N GLN A 441 12.45 32.96 -3.24
CA GLN A 441 12.89 33.48 -4.55
C GLN A 441 11.87 34.45 -5.15
N MET A 442 10.56 34.13 -5.09
CA MET A 442 9.51 35.04 -5.54
C MET A 442 9.54 36.37 -4.78
N LYS A 443 9.63 36.31 -3.45
CA LYS A 443 9.72 37.53 -2.61
C LYS A 443 10.93 38.38 -2.98
N ALA A 444 12.09 37.76 -3.21
CA ALA A 444 13.29 38.46 -3.64
C ALA A 444 13.14 39.10 -5.04
N ALA A 445 12.44 38.45 -5.96
CA ALA A 445 12.11 39.01 -7.27
C ALA A 445 11.16 40.22 -7.15
N LYS A 446 10.10 40.12 -6.35
CA LYS A 446 9.18 41.25 -6.10
C LYS A 446 9.89 42.44 -5.44
N ALA A 447 10.81 42.18 -4.49
CA ALA A 447 11.63 43.22 -3.87
C ALA A 447 12.53 43.97 -4.87
N LYS A 448 12.86 43.35 -6.01
CA LYS A 448 13.59 43.96 -7.13
C LYS A 448 12.67 44.64 -8.16
N GLY A 449 11.37 44.73 -7.87
CA GLY A 449 10.37 45.29 -8.78
C GLY A 449 10.04 44.40 -9.98
N MET A 450 10.35 43.10 -9.91
CA MET A 450 10.03 42.17 -11.00
C MET A 450 8.61 41.63 -10.85
N THR A 451 7.94 41.41 -11.99
CA THR A 451 6.64 40.72 -12.06
C THR A 451 6.85 39.21 -12.00
N VAL A 452 6.19 38.54 -11.04
CA VAL A 452 6.28 37.10 -10.87
C VAL A 452 5.21 36.41 -11.72
N ILE A 453 5.64 35.55 -12.64
CA ILE A 453 4.77 34.78 -13.54
C ILE A 453 4.84 33.30 -13.19
N PHE A 454 3.70 32.68 -12.91
CA PHE A 454 3.60 31.23 -12.78
C PHE A 454 3.11 30.64 -14.10
N TYR A 455 3.94 29.82 -14.77
CA TYR A 455 3.60 29.22 -16.05
C TYR A 455 3.07 27.79 -15.88
N SER A 456 1.76 27.62 -15.91
CA SER A 456 1.06 26.34 -15.82
C SER A 456 0.89 25.73 -17.22
N GLY A 457 1.27 24.46 -17.40
CA GLY A 457 1.18 23.80 -18.70
C GLY A 457 0.98 22.29 -18.61
N ILE A 458 0.74 21.66 -19.76
CA ILE A 458 0.50 20.23 -19.86
C ILE A 458 1.78 19.47 -19.49
N ILE A 459 1.86 18.96 -18.25
CA ILE A 459 2.93 18.05 -17.81
C ILE A 459 2.33 16.70 -17.48
N GLY A 460 2.78 15.68 -18.22
CA GLY A 460 2.44 14.29 -17.98
C GLY A 460 0.98 13.91 -18.19
N SER A 461 0.10 14.85 -18.58
CA SER A 461 -1.31 14.59 -18.91
C SER A 461 -1.51 13.87 -20.27
N ILE A 462 -0.43 13.76 -21.07
CA ILE A 462 -0.36 12.95 -22.28
C ILE A 462 0.55 11.74 -21.99
N PRO A 463 0.00 10.51 -21.99
CA PRO A 463 0.76 9.29 -21.65
C PRO A 463 2.04 9.16 -22.46
N GLY A 464 3.16 8.85 -21.79
CA GLY A 464 4.47 8.64 -22.44
C GLY A 464 5.14 9.90 -23.00
N LYS A 465 4.58 11.10 -22.82
CA LYS A 465 5.10 12.36 -23.44
C LYS A 465 5.69 13.36 -22.45
N ILE A 466 6.03 12.96 -21.21
CA ILE A 466 6.61 13.86 -20.19
C ILE A 466 7.86 14.58 -20.70
N LYS A 467 8.77 13.87 -21.38
CA LYS A 467 10.00 14.49 -21.93
C LYS A 467 9.68 15.62 -22.92
N MET A 468 8.70 15.38 -23.81
CA MET A 468 8.27 16.38 -24.79
C MET A 468 7.54 17.54 -24.11
N ALA A 469 6.67 17.25 -23.14
CA ALA A 469 6.00 18.27 -22.32
C ALA A 469 6.99 19.22 -21.65
N LYS A 470 8.01 18.67 -20.98
CA LYS A 470 9.11 19.46 -20.38
C LYS A 470 9.81 20.32 -21.44
N ALA A 471 10.16 19.75 -22.59
CA ALA A 471 10.83 20.47 -23.66
C ALA A 471 9.99 21.64 -24.21
N ILE A 472 8.67 21.42 -24.43
CA ILE A 472 7.74 22.46 -24.87
C ILE A 472 7.70 23.60 -23.85
N MET A 473 7.51 23.28 -22.57
CA MET A 473 7.43 24.30 -21.51
C MET A 473 8.72 25.09 -21.35
N SER A 474 9.86 24.41 -21.24
CA SER A 474 11.17 25.09 -21.13
C SER A 474 11.44 25.98 -22.34
N THR A 475 11.19 25.50 -23.57
CA THR A 475 11.41 26.29 -24.79
C THR A 475 10.56 27.56 -24.79
N PHE A 476 9.28 27.44 -24.42
CA PHE A 476 8.38 28.59 -24.41
C PHE A 476 8.68 29.57 -23.26
N VAL A 477 9.01 29.06 -22.07
CA VAL A 477 9.43 29.92 -20.95
C VAL A 477 10.71 30.68 -21.29
N ASP A 478 11.68 30.06 -21.95
CA ASP A 478 12.89 30.73 -22.39
C ASP A 478 12.60 31.79 -23.46
N HIS A 479 11.62 31.55 -24.32
CA HIS A 479 11.12 32.56 -25.26
C HIS A 479 10.50 33.75 -24.52
N LEU A 480 9.63 33.51 -23.53
CA LEU A 480 9.02 34.56 -22.71
C LEU A 480 10.06 35.38 -21.94
N LYS A 481 11.07 34.72 -21.35
CA LYS A 481 12.18 35.37 -20.64
C LYS A 481 12.98 36.31 -21.54
N LYS A 482 13.12 35.99 -22.83
CA LYS A 482 13.82 36.85 -23.81
C LYS A 482 12.99 38.05 -24.26
N GLN A 483 11.67 37.93 -24.28
CA GLN A 483 10.77 38.99 -24.73
C GLN A 483 10.34 39.94 -23.61
N SER A 484 10.33 39.48 -22.35
CA SER A 484 9.80 40.23 -21.22
C SER A 484 10.92 40.76 -20.33
N ALA A 485 11.04 42.08 -20.20
CA ALA A 485 11.92 42.69 -19.23
C ALA A 485 11.30 42.67 -17.82
N MET A 486 12.14 42.61 -16.79
CA MET A 486 11.71 42.67 -15.37
C MET A 486 10.69 41.59 -14.96
N THR A 487 10.81 40.37 -15.50
CA THR A 487 9.95 39.24 -15.12
C THR A 487 10.73 38.11 -14.45
N PHE A 488 10.10 37.48 -13.47
CA PHE A 488 10.58 36.24 -12.85
C PHE A 488 9.57 35.13 -13.15
N ILE A 489 9.90 34.25 -14.10
CA ILE A 489 9.00 33.19 -14.57
C ILE A 489 9.33 31.88 -13.90
N ILE A 490 8.36 31.33 -13.17
CA ILE A 490 8.42 29.99 -12.59
C ILE A 490 7.95 29.00 -13.65
N ASN A 491 8.85 28.07 -13.98
CA ASN A 491 8.56 26.92 -14.82
C ASN A 491 8.43 25.66 -13.94
N PRO A 492 7.21 25.16 -13.67
CA PRO A 492 7.02 24.00 -12.81
C PRO A 492 7.75 22.74 -13.29
N SER A 493 8.01 22.64 -14.60
CA SER A 493 8.67 21.49 -15.21
C SER A 493 10.14 21.32 -14.81
N GLU A 494 10.78 22.38 -14.29
CA GLU A 494 12.17 22.39 -13.83
C GLU A 494 12.35 21.76 -12.43
N TYR A 495 11.27 21.68 -11.64
CA TYR A 495 11.32 21.21 -10.24
C TYR A 495 10.96 19.74 -10.08
N TYR A 496 10.98 18.99 -11.17
CA TYR A 496 10.62 17.58 -11.18
C TYR A 496 11.88 16.73 -10.94
N GLU A 497 12.01 16.21 -9.72
CA GLU A 497 13.15 15.40 -9.29
C GLU A 497 12.81 13.90 -9.31
N PRO A 498 13.80 13.02 -9.57
CA PRO A 498 13.62 11.59 -9.40
C PRO A 498 13.12 11.25 -7.98
N GLY A 499 12.07 10.43 -7.90
CA GLY A 499 11.43 10.03 -6.64
C GLY A 499 10.25 10.89 -6.20
N MET A 500 10.00 12.05 -6.81
CA MET A 500 8.74 12.78 -6.60
C MET A 500 7.64 12.23 -7.50
N ASP A 501 6.48 11.94 -6.92
CA ASP A 501 5.26 11.59 -7.66
C ASP A 501 4.33 12.81 -7.86
N ALA A 502 3.18 12.57 -8.50
CA ALA A 502 2.16 13.60 -8.75
C ALA A 502 1.58 14.20 -7.48
N ASP A 503 1.42 13.39 -6.42
CA ASP A 503 0.89 13.88 -5.16
C ASP A 503 1.94 14.76 -4.45
N ASP A 504 3.23 14.40 -4.54
CA ASP A 504 4.36 15.19 -4.03
C ASP A 504 4.47 16.55 -4.71
N LEU A 505 4.45 16.57 -6.04
CA LEU A 505 4.51 17.82 -6.79
C LEU A 505 3.29 18.70 -6.51
N MET A 506 2.08 18.14 -6.54
CA MET A 506 0.88 18.93 -6.28
C MET A 506 0.83 19.49 -4.87
N TYR A 507 1.25 18.71 -3.88
CA TYR A 507 1.36 19.19 -2.49
C TYR A 507 2.33 20.36 -2.36
N MET A 508 3.53 20.23 -2.94
CA MET A 508 4.53 21.30 -2.93
C MET A 508 4.05 22.55 -3.68
N TRP A 509 3.47 22.37 -4.87
CA TRP A 509 3.00 23.49 -5.69
C TRP A 509 1.83 24.23 -5.06
N GLU A 510 0.91 23.54 -4.41
CA GLU A 510 -0.20 24.19 -3.70
C GLU A 510 0.31 25.18 -2.63
N ILE A 511 1.38 24.82 -1.90
CA ILE A 511 2.03 25.73 -0.93
C ILE A 511 2.57 26.99 -1.64
N VAL A 512 3.28 26.81 -2.75
CA VAL A 512 3.87 27.91 -3.52
C VAL A 512 2.78 28.80 -4.13
N GLN A 513 1.77 28.19 -4.73
CA GLN A 513 0.69 28.85 -5.45
C GLN A 513 -0.19 29.69 -4.53
N ARG A 514 -0.42 29.21 -3.29
CA ARG A 514 -1.22 29.91 -2.28
C ARG A 514 -0.44 30.98 -1.51
N SER A 515 0.83 31.24 -1.85
CA SER A 515 1.69 32.19 -1.14
C SER A 515 1.36 33.68 -1.35
N GLY A 516 0.47 33.99 -2.30
CA GLY A 516 0.12 35.37 -2.67
C GLY A 516 1.24 36.14 -3.39
N GLN A 517 2.27 35.44 -3.86
CA GLN A 517 3.43 36.09 -4.52
C GLN A 517 3.31 36.13 -6.06
N ILE A 518 2.32 35.46 -6.65
CA ILE A 518 2.13 35.39 -8.10
C ILE A 518 1.39 36.65 -8.57
N ASP A 519 1.94 37.36 -9.55
CA ASP A 519 1.29 38.52 -10.19
C ASP A 519 0.52 38.10 -11.45
N ILE A 520 1.08 37.16 -12.22
CA ILE A 520 0.46 36.62 -13.43
C ILE A 520 0.46 35.10 -13.36
N TRP A 521 -0.72 34.51 -13.40
CA TRP A 521 -0.91 33.08 -13.61
C TRP A 521 -1.19 32.82 -15.09
N ARG A 522 -0.21 32.27 -15.81
CA ARG A 522 -0.35 31.96 -17.24
C ARG A 522 -0.60 30.46 -17.43
N PHE A 523 -1.75 30.11 -17.97
CA PHE A 523 -2.06 28.79 -18.48
C PHE A 523 -1.63 28.67 -19.95
N GLN A 524 -0.88 27.61 -20.25
CA GLN A 524 -0.39 27.26 -21.58
C GLN A 524 -1.55 27.22 -22.58
N THR A 525 -1.44 28.03 -23.63
CA THR A 525 -2.39 28.00 -24.76
C THR A 525 -1.91 27.04 -25.85
N TYR A 526 -2.77 26.75 -26.83
CA TYR A 526 -2.34 26.01 -28.02
C TYR A 526 -1.26 26.79 -28.80
N ASP A 527 -1.38 28.12 -28.87
CA ASP A 527 -0.39 28.97 -29.55
C ASP A 527 0.97 28.89 -28.86
N ASP A 528 1.01 28.83 -27.52
CA ASP A 528 2.26 28.63 -26.77
C ASP A 528 2.96 27.32 -27.18
N ILE A 529 2.18 26.25 -27.39
CA ILE A 529 2.68 24.95 -27.87
C ILE A 529 3.18 25.06 -29.32
N VAL A 530 2.41 25.70 -30.20
CA VAL A 530 2.78 25.92 -31.60
C VAL A 530 4.11 26.69 -31.68
N THR A 531 4.24 27.79 -30.95
CA THR A 531 5.47 28.59 -30.89
C THR A 531 6.64 27.77 -30.38
N ALA A 532 6.46 26.95 -29.33
CA ALA A 532 7.51 26.06 -28.86
C ALA A 532 7.98 25.08 -29.95
N PHE A 533 7.06 24.43 -30.67
CA PHE A 533 7.41 23.52 -31.77
C PHE A 533 8.12 24.22 -32.93
N GLN A 534 7.70 25.45 -33.26
CA GLN A 534 8.37 26.28 -34.27
C GLN A 534 9.81 26.60 -33.85
N ILE A 535 10.04 27.02 -32.60
CA ILE A 535 11.38 27.29 -32.06
C ILE A 535 12.25 26.03 -32.06
N MET A 536 11.66 24.86 -31.75
CA MET A 536 12.35 23.57 -31.80
C MET A 536 12.60 23.06 -33.23
N GLY A 537 12.08 23.72 -34.27
CA GLY A 537 12.21 23.29 -35.66
C GLY A 537 11.51 21.96 -35.97
N ARG A 538 10.39 21.66 -35.29
CA ARG A 538 9.65 20.38 -35.41
C ARG A 538 8.20 20.61 -35.79
N LYS A 539 7.63 19.66 -36.54
CA LYS A 539 6.17 19.61 -36.77
C LYS A 539 5.48 19.15 -35.49
N ILE A 540 4.28 19.68 -35.24
CA ILE A 540 3.44 19.33 -34.10
C ILE A 540 2.91 17.90 -34.31
N PRO A 541 3.23 16.94 -33.43
CA PRO A 541 2.70 15.59 -33.52
C PRO A 541 1.18 15.56 -33.30
N PRO A 542 0.43 14.60 -33.90
CA PRO A 542 -1.03 14.51 -33.76
C PRO A 542 -1.51 14.52 -32.31
N GLU A 543 -0.76 13.91 -31.39
CA GLU A 543 -1.10 13.87 -29.97
C GLU A 543 -1.03 15.23 -29.27
N TRP A 544 -0.49 16.28 -29.89
CA TRP A 544 -0.40 17.65 -29.35
C TRP A 544 -1.29 18.66 -30.07
N VAL A 545 -1.84 18.31 -31.23
CA VAL A 545 -2.68 19.21 -32.03
C VAL A 545 -3.96 19.58 -31.28
N GLY A 546 -4.26 20.87 -31.21
CA GLY A 546 -5.45 21.43 -30.55
C GLY A 546 -5.47 21.29 -29.03
N LYS A 547 -4.36 20.89 -28.41
CA LYS A 547 -4.27 20.75 -26.94
C LYS A 547 -3.71 22.01 -26.30
N ASP A 548 -4.20 22.30 -25.11
CA ASP A 548 -3.74 23.39 -24.24
C ASP A 548 -3.85 22.95 -22.77
N ALA A 549 -3.62 23.87 -21.83
CA ALA A 549 -3.69 23.58 -20.40
C ALA A 549 -5.01 22.93 -19.95
N THR A 550 -6.14 23.10 -20.65
CA THR A 550 -7.43 22.48 -20.30
C THR A 550 -7.40 20.95 -20.41
N TYR A 551 -6.43 20.39 -21.13
CA TYR A 551 -6.19 18.96 -21.23
C TYR A 551 -5.42 18.39 -20.03
N SER A 552 -5.05 19.22 -19.05
CA SER A 552 -4.36 18.79 -17.84
C SER A 552 -5.26 18.83 -16.61
N THR A 553 -5.26 17.72 -15.87
CA THR A 553 -5.89 17.63 -14.55
C THR A 553 -5.18 18.54 -13.54
N GLY A 554 -3.87 18.72 -13.68
CA GLY A 554 -3.09 19.68 -12.91
C GLY A 554 -3.55 21.09 -13.11
N CYS A 555 -3.54 21.54 -14.36
CA CYS A 555 -4.00 22.87 -14.70
C CYS A 555 -5.47 23.10 -14.30
N THR A 556 -6.30 22.06 -14.26
CA THR A 556 -7.68 22.16 -13.74
C THR A 556 -7.72 22.47 -12.24
N LYS A 557 -6.93 21.77 -11.43
CA LYS A 557 -6.78 22.09 -10.00
C LYS A 557 -6.17 23.48 -9.80
N GLU A 558 -5.13 23.78 -10.56
CA GLU A 558 -4.44 25.07 -10.53
C GLU A 558 -5.35 26.23 -10.91
N MET A 559 -6.28 26.06 -11.87
CA MET A 559 -7.28 27.07 -12.20
C MET A 559 -8.20 27.36 -11.01
N ALA A 560 -8.64 26.33 -10.28
CA ALA A 560 -9.43 26.53 -9.06
C ALA A 560 -8.64 27.27 -7.98
N ILE A 561 -7.35 26.94 -7.80
CA ILE A 561 -6.46 27.64 -6.86
C ILE A 561 -6.24 29.10 -7.30
N ALA A 562 -5.98 29.33 -8.59
CA ALA A 562 -5.76 30.67 -9.14
C ALA A 562 -6.98 31.58 -8.91
N ILE A 563 -8.20 31.06 -9.10
CA ILE A 563 -9.44 31.81 -8.83
C ILE A 563 -9.55 32.16 -7.34
N ASP A 564 -9.29 31.22 -6.43
CA ASP A 564 -9.32 31.48 -4.97
C ASP A 564 -8.24 32.49 -4.54
N VAL A 565 -7.05 32.42 -5.12
CA VAL A 565 -5.96 33.37 -4.85
C VAL A 565 -6.31 34.76 -5.40
N GLN A 566 -6.89 34.85 -6.60
CA GLN A 566 -7.31 36.12 -7.21
C GLN A 566 -8.38 36.83 -6.38
N GLN A 567 -9.29 36.09 -5.74
CA GLN A 567 -10.28 36.68 -4.84
C GLN A 567 -9.63 37.41 -3.65
N LYS A 568 -8.48 36.92 -3.17
CA LYS A 568 -7.70 37.51 -2.08
C LYS A 568 -6.69 38.56 -2.56
N HIS A 569 -6.29 38.47 -3.83
CA HIS A 569 -5.31 39.33 -4.50
C HIS A 569 -5.87 39.81 -5.86
N PRO A 570 -6.79 40.81 -5.87
CA PRO A 570 -7.52 41.22 -7.07
C PRO A 570 -6.63 41.74 -8.20
N GLU A 571 -5.42 42.19 -7.88
CA GLU A 571 -4.40 42.65 -8.82
C GLU A 571 -3.76 41.52 -9.63
N MET A 572 -3.87 40.27 -9.16
CA MET A 572 -3.34 39.10 -9.87
C MET A 572 -4.11 38.86 -11.17
N GLN A 573 -3.39 38.65 -12.27
CA GLN A 573 -3.96 38.36 -13.58
C GLN A 573 -3.94 36.86 -13.87
N ILE A 574 -5.02 36.34 -14.46
CA ILE A 574 -5.08 34.98 -15.01
C ILE A 574 -5.13 35.10 -16.53
N ILE A 575 -4.18 34.48 -17.22
CA ILE A 575 -4.04 34.50 -18.68
C ILE A 575 -4.10 33.07 -19.21
N GLY A 576 -4.84 32.84 -20.29
CA GLY A 576 -4.90 31.55 -20.97
C GLY A 576 -6.32 31.19 -21.42
N PRO A 577 -6.64 29.89 -21.56
CA PRO A 577 -7.99 29.45 -21.89
C PRO A 577 -9.01 29.90 -20.84
N GLY A 578 -10.25 30.12 -21.27
CA GLY A 578 -11.35 30.50 -20.37
C GLY A 578 -11.62 29.44 -19.31
N LYS A 579 -11.99 29.89 -18.09
CA LYS A 579 -12.20 29.01 -16.92
C LYS A 579 -13.23 27.92 -17.18
N GLU A 580 -14.23 28.21 -18.00
CA GLU A 580 -15.31 27.30 -18.41
C GLU A 580 -14.83 26.11 -19.25
N ARG A 581 -13.60 26.17 -19.78
CA ARG A 581 -13.01 25.08 -20.55
C ARG A 581 -12.27 24.06 -19.68
N PHE A 582 -12.01 24.37 -18.41
CA PHE A 582 -11.38 23.46 -17.46
C PHE A 582 -12.41 22.48 -16.88
N MET A 583 -12.86 21.55 -17.73
CA MET A 583 -13.98 20.64 -17.44
C MET A 583 -13.54 19.20 -17.07
N ARG A 584 -12.23 18.95 -16.86
CA ARG A 584 -11.74 17.62 -16.44
C ARG A 584 -12.00 17.38 -14.95
N ARG A 585 -11.98 16.10 -14.53
CA ARG A 585 -12.23 15.70 -13.14
C ARG A 585 -11.27 16.44 -12.19
N LYS A 586 -11.74 16.74 -10.97
CA LYS A 586 -11.02 17.52 -9.96
C LYS A 586 -9.76 16.83 -9.43
N GLU A 587 -9.47 15.58 -9.79
CA GLU A 587 -8.41 14.77 -9.18
C GLU A 587 -7.55 14.03 -10.21
N TYR A 588 -6.24 14.00 -9.97
CA TYR A 588 -5.31 13.14 -10.71
C TYR A 588 -5.63 11.67 -10.43
N GLY A 589 -5.33 10.80 -11.40
CA GLY A 589 -5.16 9.39 -11.09
C GLY A 589 -4.07 9.23 -10.01
N VAL A 590 -4.26 8.30 -9.09
CA VAL A 590 -3.37 8.10 -7.94
C VAL A 590 -1.93 7.90 -8.42
N GLY A 591 -1.01 8.77 -8.00
CA GLY A 591 0.39 8.75 -8.42
C GLY A 591 0.66 9.19 -9.88
N LYS A 592 -0.38 9.48 -10.68
CA LYS A 592 -0.27 9.82 -12.11
C LYS A 592 -0.25 11.31 -12.38
N MET A 593 0.44 11.67 -13.47
CA MET A 593 0.39 13.02 -14.06
C MET A 593 -0.72 13.19 -15.12
N TYR A 594 -1.46 12.12 -15.43
CA TYR A 594 -2.62 12.13 -16.34
C TYR A 594 -3.82 11.43 -15.74
N ASP A 595 -4.99 11.86 -16.17
CA ASP A 595 -6.24 11.12 -16.02
C ASP A 595 -6.52 10.35 -17.33
N GLN A 596 -6.95 9.10 -17.21
CA GLN A 596 -7.51 8.35 -18.32
C GLN A 596 -8.95 7.94 -17.95
N ARG A 597 -9.88 8.89 -18.08
CA ARG A 597 -11.28 8.62 -18.39
C ARG A 597 -11.98 9.83 -19.01
N LEU A 598 -11.86 9.93 -20.34
CA LEU A 598 -12.82 10.63 -21.22
C LEU A 598 -13.76 9.60 -21.88
N GLY A 599 -14.23 8.63 -21.10
CA GLY A 599 -15.18 7.61 -21.53
C GLY A 599 -16.26 7.47 -20.48
N MET A 600 -17.20 8.41 -20.48
CA MET A 600 -18.56 8.38 -19.92
C MET A 600 -18.98 9.82 -19.60
N ILE A 601 -19.33 10.56 -20.65
CA ILE A 601 -20.36 11.59 -20.55
C ILE A 601 -21.46 11.12 -21.51
N CYS A 602 -22.27 10.18 -21.04
CA CYS A 602 -23.64 10.05 -21.50
C CYS A 602 -24.51 10.37 -20.29
N PRO A 603 -25.42 11.36 -20.36
CA PRO A 603 -26.41 11.57 -19.32
C PRO A 603 -27.34 10.34 -19.30
N THR A 604 -27.58 9.86 -18.09
CA THR A 604 -28.68 8.99 -17.65
C THR A 604 -29.76 8.72 -18.72
N GLY A 605 -29.83 7.47 -19.18
CA GLY A 605 -30.93 6.97 -19.99
C GLY A 605 -30.75 5.49 -20.34
N ASN A 606 -31.45 4.62 -19.60
CA ASN A 606 -31.81 3.24 -19.94
C ASN A 606 -30.77 2.37 -20.68
N CYS A 607 -30.03 1.56 -19.91
CA CYS A 607 -29.62 0.23 -20.35
C CYS A 607 -29.84 -0.75 -19.18
N THR A 608 -31.07 -1.24 -19.08
CA THR A 608 -31.33 -2.64 -18.71
C THR A 608 -30.68 -3.55 -19.75
N GLU A 609 -30.22 -4.73 -19.29
CA GLU A 609 -29.76 -5.94 -20.01
C GLU A 609 -28.31 -6.32 -19.62
N LEU A 610 -27.92 -7.56 -19.32
CA LEU A 610 -28.55 -8.83 -18.96
C LEU A 610 -27.36 -9.77 -18.64
N SER A 611 -27.50 -10.65 -17.63
CA SER A 611 -26.68 -11.84 -17.28
C SER A 611 -25.22 -11.68 -16.85
#